data_AF-A0A3B5MNN9-F1
#
_entry.id   AF-A0A3B5MNN9-F1
#
_cell.length_a   1.000
_cell.length_b   1.000
_cell.length_c   1.000
_cell.angle_alpha   90.00
_cell.angle_beta   90.00
_cell.angle_gamma   90.00
#
_symmetry.space_group_name_H-M   'P 1'
#
loop_
_entity.id
_entity.type
_entity.pdbx_description
1 polymer ?
#
loop_
_entity_poly.entity_id
_entity_poly.type
_entity_poly.pdbx_seq_one_letter_code
_entity_poly.pdbx_strand_id
1 'polypeptide(L)'
;PKDYRVVHHYTRSMLCETEPCCVFSAAVVLVESWHVLLTNLWDQHLNYTFILELKQTLDRIVEKNKNIEEETDFKPYPLLSSSPEELLNLTSELFARWLKVGCSPSIETCFPPTLPPFFERRDYGPVRGKLLTTRAIRREEDQPEKRVDNKPPSSCGRSRSRPCPAAFWSPLLLLLLFGLYW
;
A
#
# COMPACT_ATOMS: atom_id res chain seq x y z
N PRO A 1 -8.97 24.53 -18.31
CA PRO A 1 -10.19 24.19 -19.09
C PRO A 1 -11.11 23.29 -18.26
N LYS A 2 -12.44 23.39 -18.41
CA LYS A 2 -13.39 22.59 -17.61
C LYS A 2 -13.46 21.12 -18.04
N ASP A 3 -13.07 20.86 -19.28
CA ASP A 3 -13.00 19.55 -19.94
C ASP A 3 -11.61 18.90 -19.82
N TYR A 4 -10.62 19.62 -19.31
CA TYR A 4 -9.30 19.05 -19.06
C TYR A 4 -9.38 17.95 -18.00
N ARG A 5 -8.69 16.85 -18.25
CA ARG A 5 -8.67 15.67 -17.39
C ARG A 5 -7.25 15.34 -16.98
N VAL A 6 -7.05 15.10 -15.70
CA VAL A 6 -5.79 14.66 -15.12
C VAL A 6 -5.89 13.17 -14.90
N VAL A 7 -4.90 12.44 -15.43
CA VAL A 7 -4.77 11.00 -15.22
C VAL A 7 -3.92 10.77 -13.97
N HIS A 8 -4.40 9.94 -13.04
CA HIS A 8 -3.71 9.68 -11.78
C HIS A 8 -4.06 8.31 -11.18
N HIS A 9 -3.28 7.89 -10.18
CA HIS A 9 -3.48 6.64 -9.45
C HIS A 9 -4.17 6.81 -8.09
N TYR A 10 -4.48 8.05 -7.69
CA TYR A 10 -5.01 8.35 -6.36
C TYR A 10 -6.39 7.75 -6.10
N THR A 11 -6.54 6.97 -5.03
CA THR A 11 -7.82 6.51 -4.52
C THR A 11 -8.05 7.05 -3.11
N ARG A 12 -9.29 7.44 -2.76
CA ARG A 12 -9.61 7.97 -1.42
C ARG A 12 -9.23 7.02 -0.27
N SER A 13 -9.24 5.72 -0.52
CA SER A 13 -8.80 4.70 0.45
C SER A 13 -7.34 4.84 0.87
N MET A 14 -6.49 5.50 0.06
CA MET A 14 -5.07 5.70 0.37
C MET A 14 -4.84 6.61 1.59
N LEU A 15 -5.77 7.51 1.92
CA LEU A 15 -5.57 8.45 3.03
C LEU A 15 -5.78 7.78 4.40
N CYS A 16 -6.53 6.67 4.44
CA CYS A 16 -6.98 5.93 5.62
C CYS A 16 -7.71 6.80 6.68
N GLU A 17 -8.60 6.19 7.46
CA GLU A 17 -9.27 6.92 8.54
C GLU A 17 -8.50 6.83 9.87
N THR A 18 -7.92 5.66 10.14
CA THR A 18 -7.35 5.29 11.44
C THR A 18 -5.82 5.41 11.49
N GLU A 19 -5.14 5.03 10.41
CA GLU A 19 -3.68 5.00 10.37
C GLU A 19 -3.11 6.38 9.99
N PRO A 20 -2.20 6.97 10.78
CA PRO A 20 -1.66 8.29 10.49
C PRO A 20 -0.65 8.28 9.34
N CYS A 21 0.02 7.14 9.08
CA CYS A 21 1.10 7.01 8.10
C CYS A 21 0.63 6.94 6.65
N CYS A 22 -0.63 6.60 6.44
CA CYS A 22 -1.25 6.58 5.11
C CYS A 22 -1.16 7.92 4.37
N VAL A 23 -1.03 9.03 5.11
CA VAL A 23 -0.84 10.36 4.54
C VAL A 23 0.37 10.43 3.61
N PHE A 24 1.44 9.67 3.87
CA PHE A 24 2.65 9.70 3.05
C PHE A 24 2.44 8.97 1.72
N SER A 25 1.87 7.77 1.75
CA SER A 25 1.53 7.03 0.53
C SER A 25 0.55 7.81 -0.36
N ALA A 26 -0.45 8.44 0.26
CA ALA A 26 -1.39 9.31 -0.43
C ALA A 26 -0.69 10.56 -1.02
N ALA A 27 0.26 11.14 -0.29
CA ALA A 27 1.01 12.31 -0.75
C ALA A 27 1.90 11.98 -1.94
N VAL A 28 2.62 10.86 -1.92
CA VAL A 28 3.46 10.40 -3.04
C VAL A 28 2.66 10.30 -4.34
N VAL A 29 1.46 9.70 -4.29
CA VAL A 29 0.60 9.58 -5.48
C VAL A 29 0.10 10.95 -5.96
N LEU A 30 -0.22 11.88 -5.05
CA LEU A 30 -0.60 13.24 -5.43
C LEU A 30 0.57 14.04 -6.00
N VAL A 31 1.79 13.90 -5.47
CA VAL A 31 3.00 14.52 -6.04
C VAL A 31 3.13 14.16 -7.51
N GLU A 32 3.02 12.87 -7.83
CA GLU A 32 3.11 12.39 -9.21
C GLU A 32 1.98 12.95 -10.07
N SER A 33 0.75 12.96 -9.55
CA SER A 33 -0.42 13.50 -10.25
C SER A 33 -0.24 14.98 -10.62
N TRP A 34 0.27 15.78 -9.69
CA TRP A 34 0.57 17.19 -9.92
C TRP A 34 1.78 17.41 -10.82
N HIS A 35 2.78 16.53 -10.75
CA HIS A 35 3.94 16.55 -11.65
C HIS A 35 3.51 16.30 -13.10
N VAL A 36 2.70 15.28 -13.35
CA VAL A 36 2.11 15.01 -14.68
C VAL A 36 1.30 16.21 -15.16
N LEU A 37 0.52 16.86 -14.30
CA LEU A 37 -0.22 18.06 -14.69
C LEU A 37 0.73 19.22 -15.06
N LEU A 38 1.74 19.50 -14.22
CA LEU A 38 2.71 20.58 -14.44
C LEU A 38 3.49 20.42 -15.74
N THR A 39 3.93 19.20 -16.06
CA THR A 39 4.67 18.92 -17.31
C THR A 39 3.84 19.17 -18.57
N ASN A 40 2.51 19.16 -18.44
CA ASN A 40 1.58 19.48 -19.52
C ASN A 40 1.10 20.95 -19.50
N LEU A 41 1.54 21.77 -18.54
CA LEU A 41 1.22 23.19 -18.46
C LEU A 41 2.39 24.03 -18.99
N TRP A 42 2.04 25.16 -19.60
CA TRP A 42 3.02 26.21 -19.88
C TRP A 42 3.37 26.95 -18.59
N ASP A 43 4.64 27.31 -18.44
CA ASP A 43 5.16 28.06 -17.30
C ASP A 43 4.52 29.45 -17.13
N GLN A 44 4.02 30.04 -18.22
CA GLN A 44 3.27 31.30 -18.23
C GLN A 44 1.79 31.17 -17.83
N HIS A 45 1.31 29.94 -17.60
CA HIS A 45 -0.09 29.73 -17.21
C HIS A 45 -0.35 30.37 -15.83
N LEU A 46 -1.48 31.06 -15.68
CA LEU A 46 -1.81 31.82 -14.46
C LEU A 46 -1.75 31.00 -13.16
N ASN A 47 -2.06 29.70 -13.25
CA ASN A 47 -2.04 28.79 -12.09
C ASN A 47 -0.73 28.00 -11.96
N TYR A 48 0.26 28.21 -12.83
CA TYR A 48 1.49 27.42 -12.83
C TYR A 48 2.20 27.50 -11.47
N THR A 49 2.43 28.71 -10.96
CA THR A 49 3.07 28.94 -9.66
C THR A 49 2.28 28.27 -8.52
N PHE A 50 0.96 28.42 -8.51
CA PHE A 50 0.11 27.80 -7.49
C PHE A 50 0.24 26.27 -7.48
N ILE A 51 0.23 25.65 -8.67
CA ILE A 51 0.34 24.20 -8.79
C ILE A 51 1.75 23.72 -8.40
N LEU A 52 2.78 24.49 -8.75
CA LEU A 52 4.14 24.22 -8.33
C LEU A 52 4.27 24.24 -6.80
N GLU A 53 3.68 25.25 -6.15
CA GLU A 53 3.67 25.36 -4.68
C GLU A 53 2.88 24.23 -4.02
N LEU A 54 1.78 23.78 -4.61
CA LEU A 54 1.04 22.61 -4.15
C LEU A 54 1.92 21.35 -4.19
N LYS A 55 2.58 21.10 -5.33
CA LYS A 55 3.50 19.98 -5.47
C LYS A 55 4.61 20.04 -4.43
N GLN A 56 5.29 21.19 -4.31
CA GLN A 56 6.37 21.39 -3.34
C GLN A 56 5.91 21.20 -1.89
N THR A 57 4.67 21.58 -1.58
CA THR A 57 4.11 21.35 -0.24
C THR A 57 3.91 19.86 0.03
N LEU A 58 3.43 19.11 -0.97
CA LEU A 58 3.33 17.65 -0.88
C LEU A 58 4.71 16.99 -0.79
N ASP A 59 5.70 17.43 -1.57
CA ASP A 59 7.09 16.94 -1.49
C ASP A 59 7.62 17.08 -0.05
N ARG A 60 7.44 18.24 0.58
CA ARG A 60 7.84 18.46 1.99
C ARG A 60 7.12 17.55 2.99
N ILE A 61 5.88 17.16 2.70
CA ILE A 61 5.15 16.18 3.52
C ILE A 61 5.80 14.82 3.33
N VAL A 62 6.12 14.40 2.10
CA VAL A 62 6.78 13.13 1.82
C VAL A 62 8.15 13.06 2.52
N GLU A 63 8.99 14.09 2.36
CA GLU A 63 10.32 14.21 2.97
C GLU A 63 10.32 14.14 4.51
N LYS A 64 9.17 14.40 5.14
CA LYS A 64 9.02 14.36 6.61
C LYS A 64 9.11 12.93 7.16
N ASN A 65 8.88 11.90 6.36
CA ASN A 65 8.98 10.51 6.78
C ASN A 65 10.28 9.87 6.24
N LYS A 66 11.04 9.23 7.13
CA LYS A 66 12.33 8.61 6.78
C LYS A 66 12.22 7.23 6.16
N ASN A 67 11.03 6.63 6.18
CA ASN A 67 10.79 5.26 5.71
C ASN A 67 10.03 5.22 4.38
N ILE A 68 9.69 6.37 3.79
CA ILE A 68 9.08 6.41 2.47
C ILE A 68 10.17 6.14 1.43
N GLU A 69 9.91 5.24 0.50
CA GLU A 69 10.80 5.00 -0.64
C GLU A 69 10.52 6.06 -1.71
N GLU A 70 11.58 6.67 -2.26
CA GLU A 70 11.47 7.72 -3.29
C GLU A 70 10.90 7.16 -4.61
N GLU A 71 11.15 5.89 -4.92
CA GLU A 71 10.66 5.21 -6.12
C GLU A 71 9.49 4.28 -5.80
N THR A 72 8.27 4.81 -5.80
CA THR A 72 7.06 3.99 -5.66
C THR A 72 6.57 3.52 -7.04
N ASP A 73 6.42 2.20 -7.24
CA ASP A 73 5.80 1.67 -8.46
C ASP A 73 4.28 1.88 -8.42
N PHE A 74 3.76 2.71 -9.33
CA PHE A 74 2.33 3.01 -9.42
C PHE A 74 1.53 2.02 -10.27
N LYS A 75 2.18 1.11 -11.00
CA LYS A 75 1.51 0.13 -11.89
C LYS A 75 0.42 -0.71 -11.21
N PRO A 76 0.52 -1.08 -9.91
CA PRO A 76 -0.52 -1.86 -9.25
C PRO A 76 -1.82 -1.10 -8.97
N TYR A 77 -1.85 0.24 -9.12
CA TYR A 77 -3.01 1.07 -8.81
C TYR A 77 -3.86 1.34 -10.04
N PRO A 78 -5.20 1.47 -9.87
CA PRO A 78 -6.08 1.78 -10.98
C PRO A 78 -5.72 3.13 -11.56
N LEU A 79 -5.75 3.20 -12.89
CA LEU A 79 -5.63 4.46 -13.60
C LEU A 79 -7.00 5.15 -13.58
N LEU A 80 -7.05 6.32 -12.97
CA LEU A 80 -8.25 7.14 -12.84
C LEU A 80 -8.08 8.44 -13.62
N SER A 81 -9.22 9.07 -13.91
CA SER A 81 -9.26 10.35 -14.58
C SER A 81 -10.21 11.28 -13.83
N SER A 82 -9.72 12.45 -13.46
CA SER A 82 -10.49 13.47 -12.74
C SER A 82 -10.28 14.85 -13.34
N SER A 83 -11.15 15.80 -12.98
CA SER A 83 -10.92 17.21 -13.26
C SER A 83 -9.85 17.79 -12.32
N PRO A 84 -9.16 18.89 -12.70
CA PRO A 84 -8.24 19.59 -11.80
C PRO A 84 -8.90 20.02 -10.48
N GLU A 85 -10.18 20.37 -10.49
CA GLU A 85 -10.94 20.73 -9.29
C GLU A 85 -11.12 19.54 -8.34
N GLU A 86 -11.43 18.35 -8.87
CA GLU A 86 -11.48 17.13 -8.08
C GLU A 86 -10.11 16.78 -7.50
N LEU A 87 -9.03 16.92 -8.28
CA LEU A 87 -7.67 16.71 -7.79
C LEU A 87 -7.29 17.69 -6.66
N LEU A 88 -7.70 18.96 -6.78
CA LEU A 88 -7.58 19.95 -5.70
C LEU A 88 -8.35 19.52 -4.45
N ASN A 89 -9.58 19.03 -4.60
CA ASN A 89 -10.37 18.56 -3.47
C ASN A 89 -9.69 17.40 -2.75
N LEU A 90 -9.20 16.39 -3.49
CA LEU A 90 -8.43 15.27 -2.92
C LEU A 90 -7.16 15.75 -2.19
N THR A 91 -6.47 16.74 -2.76
CA THR A 91 -5.29 17.35 -2.15
C THR A 91 -5.64 18.11 -0.87
N SER A 92 -6.77 18.83 -0.87
CA SER A 92 -7.25 19.54 0.32
C SER A 92 -7.64 18.59 1.45
N GLU A 93 -8.25 17.44 1.12
CA GLU A 93 -8.56 16.36 2.07
C GLU A 93 -7.27 15.84 2.72
N LEU A 94 -6.21 15.64 1.91
CA LEU A 94 -4.90 15.22 2.42
C LEU A 94 -4.29 16.27 3.36
N PHE A 95 -4.30 17.56 2.98
CA PHE A 95 -3.77 18.61 3.85
C PHE A 95 -4.55 18.72 5.17
N ALA A 96 -5.88 18.60 5.13
CA ALA A 96 -6.70 18.57 6.33
C ALA A 96 -6.33 17.38 7.24
N ARG A 97 -6.00 16.22 6.67
CA ARG A 97 -5.49 15.07 7.42
C ARG A 97 -4.08 15.32 7.97
N TRP A 98 -3.18 15.88 7.16
CA TRP A 98 -1.82 16.21 7.56
C TRP A 98 -1.80 17.15 8.76
N LEU A 99 -2.65 18.18 8.78
CA LEU A 99 -2.78 19.10 9.92
C LEU A 99 -3.15 18.38 11.24
N LYS A 100 -3.80 17.21 11.19
CA LYS A 100 -4.16 16.43 12.38
C LYS A 100 -3.04 15.51 12.85
N VAL A 101 -2.19 15.03 11.95
CA VAL A 101 -1.21 13.94 12.25
C VAL A 101 0.25 14.38 12.18
N GLY A 102 0.56 15.43 11.41
CA GLY A 102 1.92 15.84 11.03
C GLY A 102 2.75 16.44 12.16
N CYS A 103 2.12 16.86 13.26
CA CYS A 103 2.81 17.35 14.45
C CYS A 103 3.27 16.23 15.39
N SER A 104 2.87 14.97 15.16
CA SER A 104 3.27 13.86 16.02
C SER A 104 4.74 13.47 15.76
N PRO A 105 5.59 13.29 16.79
CA PRO A 105 6.97 12.84 16.59
C PRO A 105 7.06 11.43 16.02
N SER A 106 6.04 10.59 16.22
CA SER A 106 5.98 9.25 15.62
C SER A 106 5.79 9.27 14.11
N ILE A 107 5.38 10.40 13.51
CA ILE A 107 5.07 10.50 12.09
C ILE A 107 6.34 10.37 11.22
N GLU A 108 7.50 10.74 11.75
CA GLU A 108 8.76 10.74 11.00
C GLU A 108 9.31 9.33 10.76
N THR A 109 8.96 8.38 11.64
CA THR A 109 9.52 7.02 11.65
C THR A 109 8.45 5.95 11.54
N CYS A 110 7.20 6.33 11.26
CA CYS A 110 6.18 5.34 11.06
C CYS A 110 6.26 4.73 9.66
N PHE A 111 5.71 3.52 9.51
CA PHE A 111 5.74 2.80 8.25
C PHE A 111 4.42 3.04 7.53
N PRO A 112 4.43 3.73 6.37
CA PRO A 112 3.26 3.80 5.52
C PRO A 112 2.85 2.37 5.14
N PRO A 113 1.55 2.03 5.18
CA PRO A 113 1.14 0.71 4.70
C PRO A 113 1.59 0.56 3.25
N THR A 114 2.12 -0.62 2.92
CA THR A 114 2.34 -0.98 1.53
C THR A 114 1.00 -0.88 0.84
N LEU A 115 0.86 0.15 0.01
CA LEU A 115 -0.40 0.53 -0.61
C LEU A 115 -1.02 -0.73 -1.25
N PRO A 116 -2.23 -1.15 -0.83
CA PRO A 116 -2.76 -2.46 -1.18
C PRO A 116 -2.89 -2.60 -2.70
N PRO A 117 -2.48 -3.74 -3.29
CA PRO A 117 -2.71 -3.98 -4.71
C PRO A 117 -4.21 -3.95 -4.98
N PHE A 118 -4.61 -3.24 -6.04
CA PHE A 118 -6.02 -3.18 -6.41
C PHE A 118 -6.46 -4.55 -6.94
N PHE A 119 -7.33 -5.23 -6.19
CA PHE A 119 -8.10 -6.33 -6.72
C PHE A 119 -9.35 -5.76 -7.39
N GLU A 120 -9.36 -5.78 -8.72
CA GLU A 120 -10.58 -5.61 -9.49
C GLU A 120 -11.55 -6.72 -9.04
N ARG A 121 -12.55 -6.38 -8.22
CA ARG A 121 -13.63 -7.30 -7.89
C ARG A 121 -14.42 -7.52 -9.16
N ARG A 122 -13.96 -8.46 -9.99
CA ARG A 122 -14.83 -9.09 -10.97
C ARG A 122 -15.88 -9.81 -10.16
N ASP A 123 -17.06 -9.23 -10.08
CA ASP A 123 -18.26 -9.94 -9.69
C ASP A 123 -18.45 -11.05 -10.73
N TYR A 124 -17.81 -12.21 -10.49
CA TYR A 124 -18.18 -13.44 -11.16
C TYR A 124 -19.61 -13.71 -10.71
N GLY A 125 -20.57 -13.22 -11.51
CA GLY A 125 -21.98 -13.55 -11.35
C GLY A 125 -22.12 -15.06 -11.17
N PRO A 126 -23.10 -15.51 -10.36
CA PRO A 126 -23.17 -16.88 -9.89
C PRO A 126 -23.06 -17.86 -11.06
N VAL A 127 -21.92 -18.54 -11.13
CA VAL A 127 -21.70 -19.62 -12.09
C VAL A 127 -22.79 -20.64 -11.78
N ARG A 128 -23.78 -20.75 -12.67
CA ARG A 128 -24.80 -21.80 -12.63
C ARG A 128 -24.09 -23.14 -12.85
N GLY A 129 -23.53 -23.69 -11.77
CA GLY A 129 -23.07 -25.06 -11.70
C GLY A 129 -24.28 -25.94 -11.92
N LYS A 130 -24.38 -26.53 -13.11
CA LYS A 130 -25.39 -27.53 -13.44
C LYS A 130 -25.12 -28.73 -12.54
N LEU A 131 -25.81 -28.81 -11.40
CA LEU A 131 -25.77 -29.94 -10.48
C LEU A 131 -26.26 -31.19 -11.23
N LEU A 132 -25.32 -32.05 -11.60
CA LEU A 132 -25.64 -33.41 -12.03
C LEU A 132 -26.01 -34.22 -10.78
N THR A 133 -27.30 -34.34 -10.51
CA THR A 133 -27.81 -35.20 -9.44
C THR A 133 -27.66 -36.66 -9.86
N THR A 134 -26.71 -37.37 -9.26
CA THR A 134 -26.65 -38.84 -9.35
C THR A 134 -27.67 -39.44 -8.37
N ARG A 135 -28.60 -40.22 -8.91
CA ARG A 135 -29.63 -40.95 -8.15
C ARG A 135 -28.96 -42.14 -7.44
N ALA A 136 -28.81 -42.06 -6.11
CA ALA A 136 -28.34 -43.18 -5.30
C ALA A 136 -29.47 -44.20 -5.11
N ILE A 137 -29.21 -45.46 -5.48
CA ILE A 137 -30.10 -46.60 -5.20
C ILE A 137 -29.76 -47.11 -3.80
N ARG A 138 -30.76 -47.08 -2.92
CA ARG A 138 -30.73 -47.58 -1.55
C ARG A 138 -30.75 -49.12 -1.60
N ARG A 139 -29.78 -49.78 -0.95
CA ARG A 139 -29.93 -51.15 -0.46
C ARG A 139 -29.66 -51.12 1.04
N GLU A 140 -30.62 -51.63 1.77
CA GLU A 140 -30.73 -51.67 3.22
C GLU A 140 -30.57 -53.13 3.60
N GLU A 141 -29.55 -53.47 4.39
CA GLU A 141 -29.57 -54.64 5.27
C GLU A 141 -28.40 -54.60 6.27
N ASP A 142 -28.81 -54.75 7.53
CA ASP A 142 -28.14 -55.30 8.71
C ASP A 142 -27.05 -54.55 9.52
N GLN A 143 -27.50 -54.19 10.73
CA GLN A 143 -26.78 -54.00 12.01
C GLN A 143 -26.14 -55.33 12.51
N PRO A 144 -25.30 -55.41 13.58
CA PRO A 144 -25.37 -54.59 14.80
C PRO A 144 -24.04 -54.14 15.46
N GLU A 145 -24.23 -53.17 16.38
CA GLU A 145 -23.48 -52.77 17.57
C GLU A 145 -22.05 -53.28 17.84
N LYS A 146 -21.16 -52.32 18.20
CA LYS A 146 -20.36 -52.40 19.43
C LYS A 146 -19.77 -51.05 19.84
N ARG A 147 -20.05 -50.67 21.09
CA ARG A 147 -19.40 -49.58 21.85
C ARG A 147 -17.94 -49.95 22.18
N VAL A 148 -17.06 -48.97 22.36
CA VAL A 148 -16.21 -48.78 23.56
C VAL A 148 -15.28 -47.56 23.37
N ASP A 149 -15.02 -46.95 24.52
CA ASP A 149 -14.48 -45.64 24.90
C ASP A 149 -12.93 -45.60 24.97
N ASN A 150 -12.40 -44.38 25.20
CA ASN A 150 -11.14 -44.02 25.90
C ASN A 150 -9.89 -43.51 25.12
N LYS A 151 -9.70 -42.18 25.29
CA LYS A 151 -8.49 -41.35 25.57
C LYS A 151 -7.24 -41.31 24.65
N PRO A 152 -6.57 -40.14 24.55
CA PRO A 152 -5.37 -39.92 23.73
C PRO A 152 -4.07 -40.05 24.55
N PRO A 153 -2.90 -40.22 23.91
CA PRO A 153 -1.63 -39.94 24.55
C PRO A 153 -1.09 -38.54 24.22
N SER A 154 -0.79 -37.84 25.30
CA SER A 154 0.12 -36.69 25.39
C SER A 154 1.56 -37.13 25.11
N SER A 155 2.38 -36.25 24.53
CA SER A 155 3.83 -36.30 24.70
C SER A 155 4.44 -34.91 24.51
N CYS A 156 4.89 -34.34 25.63
CA CYS A 156 5.81 -33.22 25.71
C CYS A 156 7.24 -33.70 25.36
N GLY A 157 7.91 -32.99 24.46
CA GLY A 157 9.36 -33.12 24.24
C GLY A 157 10.04 -31.77 24.42
N ARG A 158 10.82 -31.64 25.50
CA ARG A 158 11.56 -30.42 25.89
C ARG A 158 13.02 -30.49 25.41
N SER A 159 13.52 -29.34 24.96
CA SER A 159 14.90 -28.82 25.06
C SER A 159 16.07 -29.52 24.34
N ARG A 160 16.76 -28.74 23.48
CA ARG A 160 18.22 -28.54 23.56
C ARG A 160 18.63 -27.20 22.94
N SER A 161 19.57 -26.55 23.62
CA SER A 161 20.04 -25.17 23.49
C SER A 161 21.35 -25.05 22.69
N ARG A 162 21.43 -24.03 21.81
CA ARG A 162 22.60 -23.23 21.31
C ARG A 162 23.83 -23.96 20.70
N PRO A 163 24.77 -23.28 19.98
CA PRO A 163 24.99 -21.82 19.84
C PRO A 163 25.14 -21.25 18.40
N CYS A 164 25.10 -19.91 18.34
CA CYS A 164 25.50 -19.07 17.19
C CYS A 164 27.00 -19.17 16.89
N PRO A 165 27.41 -18.84 15.65
CA PRO A 165 28.65 -18.12 15.40
C PRO A 165 28.37 -16.73 14.82
N ALA A 166 29.19 -15.79 15.29
CA ALA A 166 29.31 -14.42 14.83
C ALA A 166 29.98 -14.36 13.45
N ALA A 167 29.57 -13.39 12.63
CA ALA A 167 30.40 -12.85 11.58
C ALA A 167 30.29 -11.32 11.62
N PHE A 168 31.26 -10.71 12.29
CA PHE A 168 31.62 -9.31 12.17
C PHE A 168 32.01 -9.00 10.73
N TRP A 169 31.40 -8.00 10.11
CA TRP A 169 31.96 -7.32 8.94
C TRP A 169 32.07 -5.83 9.26
N SER A 170 33.30 -5.39 9.43
CA SER A 170 33.70 -4.01 9.67
C SER A 170 33.59 -3.20 8.37
N PRO A 171 32.96 -2.01 8.36
CA PRO A 171 32.78 -1.20 7.14
C PRO A 171 34.01 -0.34 6.77
N LEU A 172 35.15 -0.51 7.44
CA LEU A 172 36.31 0.37 7.29
C LEU A 172 37.29 0.02 6.15
N LEU A 173 36.92 -0.87 5.22
CA LEU A 173 37.76 -1.25 4.08
C LEU A 173 37.21 -0.86 2.69
N LEU A 174 36.03 -0.24 2.61
CA LEU A 174 35.46 0.24 1.34
C LEU A 174 35.72 1.73 1.03
N LEU A 175 36.26 2.49 2.01
CA LEU A 175 36.51 3.94 1.88
C LEU A 175 37.91 4.33 1.38
N LEU A 176 38.79 3.36 1.07
CA LEU A 176 40.15 3.62 0.58
C LEU A 176 40.38 3.30 -0.91
N LEU A 177 39.34 2.93 -1.67
CA LEU A 177 39.48 2.55 -3.09
C LEU A 177 38.74 3.45 -4.11
N PHE A 178 38.06 4.52 -3.68
CA PHE A 178 37.44 5.49 -4.61
C PHE A 178 37.79 6.96 -4.32
N GLY A 179 38.86 7.21 -3.56
CA GLY A 179 39.35 8.56 -3.21
C GLY A 179 40.47 9.11 -4.10
N LEU A 180 40.76 8.49 -5.25
CA LEU A 180 41.80 8.94 -6.19
C LEU A 180 41.41 8.55 -7.63
N TYR A 181 40.36 9.16 -8.19
CA TYR A 181 40.25 9.49 -9.62
C TYR A 181 38.97 10.32 -9.80
N TRP A 182 39.16 11.58 -10.21
CA TRP A 182 38.18 12.64 -10.55
C TRP A 182 37.66 13.50 -9.41
#